data_AF-A0A831UK44-F1
#
_entry.id   AF-A0A831UK44-F1
#
_cell.length_a   1.000
_cell.length_b   1.000
_cell.length_c   1.000
_cell.angle_alpha   90.00
_cell.angle_beta   90.00
_cell.angle_gamma   90.00
#
_symmetry.space_group_name_H-M   'P 1'
#
loop_
_entity.id
_entity.type
_entity.pdbx_description
1 polymer ?
#
loop_
_entity_poly.entity_id
_entity_poly.type
_entity_poly.pdbx_seq_one_letter_code
_entity_poly.pdbx_strand_id
1 'polypeptide(L)'
;MGIREGTIAVLQEAGEPLHAKEIAKRLLDKKLWSTEGKTPHATVSARLYSDIKKNGDKSPFVLVASQTFGLRELGAKPSSSPKPSVEPKVKASAKVYSFAEAAEKVLEQFSNKRPMHFRDITKKAMEQGWLDTEGKTPDATMGAQIYTAIKRAQRRGEQPRFVQHGKGVFGLGKWMGHGLSYEIEQHNRQVRQALRKRLLGLKPKEFEDLVGLLLVEMGFEDIEVVGRTGDGGIDVRAMLVVGDVIGRT
;
A
#
# COMPACT_ATOMS: atom_id res chain seq x y z
N MET A 1 39.19 3.09 14.50
CA MET A 1 39.27 1.76 13.85
C MET A 1 38.28 1.72 12.70
N GLY A 2 38.44 0.81 11.74
CA GLY A 2 37.46 0.60 10.68
C GLY A 2 36.23 -0.17 11.20
N ILE A 3 35.12 -0.07 10.46
CA ILE A 3 33.89 -0.82 10.78
C ILE A 3 34.16 -2.33 10.84
N ARG A 4 35.09 -2.83 10.01
CA ARG A 4 35.47 -4.24 9.96
C ARG A 4 36.09 -4.72 11.27
N GLU A 5 37.18 -4.08 11.72
CA GLU A 5 37.85 -4.49 12.97
C GLU A 5 36.94 -4.30 14.18
N GLY A 6 36.20 -3.19 14.24
CA GLY A 6 35.25 -2.94 15.32
C GLY A 6 34.13 -3.97 15.38
N THR A 7 33.62 -4.44 14.24
CA THR A 7 32.57 -5.46 14.21
C THR A 7 33.10 -6.81 14.70
N ILE A 8 34.34 -7.15 14.36
CA ILE A 8 34.99 -8.38 14.87
C ILE A 8 35.07 -8.31 16.40
N ALA A 9 35.58 -7.22 16.97
CA ALA A 9 35.68 -7.07 18.42
C ALA A 9 34.30 -7.17 19.11
N VAL A 10 33.27 -6.54 18.53
CA VAL A 10 31.90 -6.57 19.06
C VAL A 10 31.31 -7.99 19.03
N LEU A 11 31.54 -8.75 17.94
CA LEU A 11 31.03 -10.12 17.81
C LEU A 11 31.84 -11.12 18.64
N GLN A 12 33.15 -10.93 18.81
CA GLN A 12 33.99 -11.75 19.68
C GLN A 12 33.57 -11.61 21.13
N GLU A 13 33.34 -10.38 21.59
CA GLU A 13 32.89 -10.13 22.97
C GLU A 13 31.47 -10.62 23.23
N ALA A 14 30.61 -10.55 22.22
CA ALA A 14 29.25 -11.08 22.34
C ALA A 14 29.20 -12.62 22.37
N GLY A 15 30.13 -13.29 21.69
CA GLY A 15 30.14 -14.75 21.59
C GLY A 15 29.02 -15.36 20.74
N GLU A 16 28.10 -14.53 20.22
CA GLU A 16 26.91 -14.95 19.47
C GLU A 16 26.65 -14.05 18.24
N PRO A 17 25.90 -14.52 17.24
CA PRO A 17 25.51 -13.69 16.10
C PRO A 17 24.63 -12.51 16.52
N LEU A 18 25.01 -11.29 16.12
CA LEU A 18 24.29 -10.07 16.46
C LEU A 18 23.61 -9.43 15.25
N HIS A 19 22.49 -8.78 15.50
CA HIS A 19 21.78 -7.99 14.49
C HIS A 19 22.55 -6.68 14.19
N ALA A 20 22.51 -6.21 12.93
CA ALA A 20 23.25 -5.03 12.46
C ALA A 20 22.98 -3.76 13.28
N LYS A 21 21.74 -3.61 13.79
CA LYS A 21 21.34 -2.50 14.67
C LYS A 21 22.12 -2.54 15.99
N GLU A 22 22.27 -3.72 16.58
CA GLU A 22 22.98 -3.92 17.84
C GLU A 22 24.50 -3.80 17.65
N ILE A 23 25.04 -4.32 16.55
CA ILE A 23 26.45 -4.13 16.18
C ILE A 23 26.77 -2.63 16.05
N ALA A 24 25.94 -1.89 15.31
CA ALA A 24 26.15 -0.45 15.12
C ALA A 24 26.03 0.34 16.43
N LYS A 25 25.09 -0.05 17.31
CA LYS A 25 24.95 0.55 18.64
C LYS A 25 26.22 0.32 19.47
N ARG A 26 26.68 -0.92 19.60
CA ARG A 26 27.90 -1.25 20.36
C ARG A 26 29.17 -0.63 19.79
N LEU A 27 29.24 -0.49 18.46
CA LEU A 27 30.34 0.22 17.79
C LEU A 27 30.43 1.69 18.19
N LEU A 28 29.29 2.37 18.30
CA LEU A 28 29.19 3.77 18.70
C LEU A 28 29.42 3.92 20.21
N ASP A 29 28.78 3.07 21.03
CA ASP A 29 28.89 3.10 22.49
C ASP A 29 30.35 2.90 22.93
N LYS A 30 31.09 2.00 22.26
CA LYS A 30 32.50 1.74 22.54
C LYS A 30 33.47 2.69 21.84
N LYS A 31 32.95 3.68 21.11
CA LYS A 31 33.74 4.64 20.30
C LYS A 31 34.74 3.96 19.34
N LEU A 32 34.47 2.71 18.95
CA LEU A 32 35.31 1.94 18.02
C LEU A 32 35.15 2.45 16.59
N TRP A 33 33.99 3.04 16.30
CA TRP A 33 33.67 3.70 15.06
C TRP A 33 32.80 4.93 15.33
N SER A 34 32.99 5.99 14.53
CA SER A 34 32.20 7.22 14.57
C SER A 34 31.67 7.52 13.18
N THR A 35 30.45 8.06 13.10
CA THR A 35 29.82 8.49 11.86
C THR A 35 28.92 9.69 12.09
N GLU A 36 28.88 10.59 11.12
CA GLU A 36 27.93 11.71 11.05
C GLU A 36 26.61 11.31 10.37
N GLY A 37 26.50 10.06 9.89
CA GLY A 37 25.33 9.57 9.18
C GLY A 37 24.14 9.28 10.09
N LYS A 38 22.92 9.64 9.64
CA LYS A 38 21.66 9.44 10.37
C LYS A 38 21.26 7.97 10.57
N THR A 39 21.85 7.04 9.82
CA THR A 39 21.55 5.60 9.88
C THR A 39 22.81 4.73 9.98
N PRO A 40 23.49 4.70 11.14
CA PRO A 40 24.74 3.96 11.33
C PRO A 40 24.59 2.44 11.04
N HIS A 41 23.47 1.84 11.43
CA HIS A 41 23.17 0.42 11.20
C HIS A 41 23.07 0.04 9.72
N ALA A 42 22.54 0.92 8.86
CA ALA A 42 22.47 0.70 7.42
C ALA A 42 23.87 0.72 6.79
N THR A 43 24.76 1.59 7.27
CA THR A 43 26.15 1.65 6.83
C THR A 43 26.93 0.40 7.25
N VAL A 44 26.76 -0.06 8.49
CA VAL A 44 27.41 -1.28 9.00
C VAL A 44 26.96 -2.50 8.20
N SER A 45 25.65 -2.71 8.08
CA SER A 45 25.11 -3.85 7.32
C SER A 45 25.56 -3.86 5.86
N ALA A 46 25.51 -2.72 5.16
CA ALA A 46 25.95 -2.63 3.76
C ALA A 46 27.44 -3.00 3.59
N ARG A 47 28.31 -2.62 4.53
CA ARG A 47 29.73 -3.00 4.51
C ARG A 47 29.91 -4.49 4.77
N LEU A 48 29.18 -5.06 5.72
CA LEU A 48 29.25 -6.51 6.02
C LEU A 48 28.74 -7.36 4.86
N TYR A 49 27.62 -6.99 4.23
CA TYR A 49 27.15 -7.67 3.02
C TYR A 49 28.17 -7.58 1.88
N SER A 50 28.81 -6.42 1.70
CA SER A 50 29.83 -6.23 0.67
C SER A 50 31.09 -7.05 0.95
N ASP A 51 31.50 -7.16 2.23
CA ASP A 51 32.64 -7.98 2.64
C ASP A 51 32.36 -9.47 2.41
N ILE A 52 31.20 -9.96 2.83
CA ILE A 52 30.76 -11.35 2.59
C ILE A 52 30.68 -11.65 1.10
N LYS A 53 30.15 -10.72 0.28
CA LYS A 53 30.04 -10.89 -1.17
C LYS A 53 31.41 -10.89 -1.87
N LYS A 54 32.36 -10.07 -1.40
CA LYS A 54 33.69 -9.95 -2.00
C LYS A 54 34.65 -11.07 -1.56
N ASN A 55 34.60 -11.44 -0.29
CA ASN A 55 35.56 -12.35 0.33
C ASN A 55 35.02 -13.78 0.49
N GLY A 56 33.69 -13.99 0.37
CA GLY A 56 33.06 -15.31 0.43
C GLY A 56 33.46 -16.08 1.68
N ASP A 57 34.03 -17.28 1.49
CA ASP A 57 34.50 -18.15 2.58
C ASP A 57 35.72 -17.63 3.33
N LYS A 58 36.43 -16.65 2.76
CA LYS A 58 37.53 -15.93 3.43
C LYS A 58 37.02 -14.77 4.29
N SER A 59 35.73 -14.42 4.22
CA SER A 59 35.17 -13.40 5.11
C SER A 59 35.11 -13.94 6.54
N PRO A 60 35.56 -13.18 7.55
CA PRO A 60 35.39 -13.54 8.96
C PRO A 60 33.92 -13.53 9.37
N PHE A 61 33.06 -12.84 8.60
CA PHE A 61 31.64 -12.71 8.87
C PHE A 61 30.83 -13.74 8.10
N VAL A 62 29.76 -14.22 8.73
CA VAL A 62 28.74 -15.04 8.10
C VAL A 62 27.36 -14.44 8.35
N LEU A 63 26.52 -14.46 7.33
CA LEU A 63 25.12 -14.09 7.47
C LEU A 63 24.37 -15.31 8.00
N VAL A 64 23.91 -15.21 9.25
CA VAL A 64 23.17 -16.29 9.92
C VAL A 64 21.68 -16.15 9.64
N ALA A 65 21.17 -14.90 9.62
CA ALA A 65 19.80 -14.55 9.28
C ALA A 65 19.74 -13.14 8.67
N SER A 66 18.57 -12.70 8.19
CA SER A 66 18.40 -11.34 7.66
C SER A 66 18.93 -10.31 8.66
N GLN A 67 19.88 -9.49 8.22
CA GLN A 67 20.53 -8.45 9.04
C GLN A 67 21.23 -8.96 10.32
N THR A 68 21.49 -10.26 10.43
CA THR A 68 22.16 -10.89 11.60
C THR A 68 23.47 -11.53 11.17
N PHE A 69 24.56 -11.08 11.79
CA PHE A 69 25.92 -11.43 11.41
C PHE A 69 26.62 -12.12 12.57
N GLY A 70 27.30 -13.22 12.27
CA GLY A 70 28.14 -13.95 13.22
C GLY A 70 29.58 -14.03 12.74
N LEU A 71 30.49 -14.44 13.63
CA LEU A 71 31.87 -14.77 13.27
C LEU A 71 31.99 -16.25 12.94
N ARG A 72 32.66 -16.54 11.83
CA ARG A 72 32.93 -17.92 11.40
C ARG A 72 33.80 -18.67 12.41
N GLU A 73 34.75 -17.99 13.04
CA GLU A 73 35.65 -18.54 14.06
C GLU A 73 34.89 -19.04 15.30
N LEU A 74 33.71 -18.46 15.60
CA LEU A 74 32.84 -18.89 16.69
C LEU A 74 31.87 -20.02 16.29
N GLY A 75 32.07 -20.65 15.13
CA GLY A 75 31.27 -21.78 14.66
C GLY A 75 29.90 -21.39 14.08
N ALA A 76 29.67 -20.11 13.77
CA ALA A 76 28.45 -19.68 13.12
C ALA A 76 28.37 -20.28 11.70
N LYS A 77 27.35 -21.13 11.47
CA LYS A 77 27.14 -21.77 10.16
C LYS A 77 26.35 -20.83 9.23
N PRO A 78 26.76 -20.68 7.97
CA PRO A 78 25.99 -19.92 6.99
C PRO A 78 24.64 -20.60 6.75
N SER A 79 23.55 -19.85 6.81
CA SER A 79 22.21 -20.36 6.46
C SER A 79 22.14 -20.54 4.94
N SER A 80 22.36 -21.77 4.46
CA SER A 80 22.05 -22.13 3.07
C SER A 80 20.53 -22.09 2.87
N SER A 81 20.09 -21.18 2.00
CA SER A 81 18.73 -21.00 1.45
C SER A 81 17.83 -19.97 2.17
N PRO A 82 17.26 -19.00 1.42
CA PRO A 82 16.39 -17.94 1.96
C PRO A 82 14.94 -18.43 2.11
N LYS A 83 14.55 -18.79 3.33
CA LYS A 83 13.14 -18.81 3.76
C LYS A 83 13.07 -18.18 5.16
N PRO A 84 12.38 -17.04 5.34
CA PRO A 84 12.24 -16.44 6.65
C PRO A 84 11.18 -17.23 7.44
N SER A 85 11.67 -18.18 8.22
CA SER A 85 10.92 -18.78 9.32
C SER A 85 11.76 -18.61 10.57
N VAL A 86 11.52 -17.55 11.34
CA VAL A 86 11.91 -17.54 12.75
C VAL A 86 10.79 -16.91 13.57
N GLU A 87 9.98 -17.79 14.14
CA GLU A 87 9.50 -17.72 15.51
C GLU A 87 9.99 -19.02 16.19
N PRO A 88 10.11 -19.17 17.55
CA PRO A 88 9.15 -18.57 18.50
C PRO A 88 9.62 -18.23 19.96
N LYS A 89 8.76 -17.44 20.65
CA LYS A 89 8.32 -17.49 22.09
C LYS A 89 9.24 -16.85 23.16
N VAL A 90 8.80 -16.07 24.18
CA VAL A 90 7.50 -15.84 24.85
C VAL A 90 7.44 -14.42 25.46
N LYS A 91 6.34 -13.69 25.25
CA LYS A 91 5.47 -13.04 26.26
C LYS A 91 4.25 -12.48 25.53
N ALA A 92 3.06 -12.67 26.11
CA ALA A 92 1.79 -12.25 25.53
C ALA A 92 1.74 -10.71 25.43
N SER A 93 1.94 -10.15 24.24
CA SER A 93 1.84 -8.70 23.98
C SER A 93 1.60 -8.45 22.50
N ALA A 94 0.75 -7.47 22.19
CA ALA A 94 0.17 -7.10 20.88
C ALA A 94 1.00 -7.48 19.63
N LYS A 95 0.37 -8.19 18.69
CA LYS A 95 0.95 -8.55 17.39
C LYS A 95 1.13 -7.29 16.51
N VAL A 96 2.37 -6.81 16.40
CA VAL A 96 2.77 -5.75 15.47
C VAL A 96 3.01 -6.37 14.09
N TYR A 97 2.39 -5.82 13.06
CA TYR A 97 2.46 -6.28 11.67
C TYR A 97 3.27 -5.30 10.80
N SER A 98 3.80 -5.78 9.68
CA SER A 98 4.32 -4.88 8.64
C SER A 98 3.18 -4.05 8.02
N PHE A 99 3.49 -2.90 7.41
CA PHE A 99 2.47 -2.05 6.76
C PHE A 99 1.57 -2.80 5.77
N ALA A 100 2.15 -3.66 4.92
CA ALA A 100 1.38 -4.45 3.97
C ALA A 100 0.51 -5.50 4.67
N GLU A 101 0.98 -6.15 5.73
CA GLU A 101 0.20 -7.14 6.48
C GLU A 101 -0.91 -6.50 7.30
N ALA A 102 -0.62 -5.38 7.96
CA ALA A 102 -1.61 -4.58 8.65
C ALA A 102 -2.70 -4.10 7.67
N ALA A 103 -2.31 -3.64 6.48
CA ALA A 103 -3.26 -3.26 5.44
C ALA A 103 -4.15 -4.43 5.01
N GLU A 104 -3.57 -5.62 4.78
CA GLU A 104 -4.39 -6.78 4.44
C GLU A 104 -5.38 -7.11 5.55
N LYS A 105 -4.92 -7.17 6.80
CA LYS A 105 -5.77 -7.51 7.94
C LYS A 105 -6.88 -6.48 8.15
N VAL A 106 -6.57 -5.20 8.00
CA VAL A 106 -7.58 -4.15 8.13
C VAL A 106 -8.62 -4.29 7.04
N LEU A 107 -8.20 -4.51 5.80
CA LEU A 107 -9.13 -4.73 4.72
C LEU A 107 -9.94 -6.01 4.97
N GLU A 108 -9.33 -7.10 5.42
CA GLU A 108 -10.04 -8.36 5.67
C GLU A 108 -11.07 -8.26 6.80
N GLN A 109 -10.75 -7.57 7.90
CA GLN A 109 -11.59 -7.55 9.10
C GLN A 109 -12.55 -6.37 9.18
N PHE A 110 -12.21 -5.20 8.62
CA PHE A 110 -12.96 -3.96 8.85
C PHE A 110 -13.53 -3.31 7.59
N SER A 111 -13.24 -3.83 6.40
CA SER A 111 -13.71 -3.20 5.16
C SER A 111 -15.05 -3.75 4.65
N ASN A 112 -15.58 -4.82 5.23
CA ASN A 112 -16.78 -5.51 4.74
C ASN A 112 -16.72 -5.85 3.24
N LYS A 113 -15.56 -6.29 2.74
CA LYS A 113 -15.28 -6.58 1.31
C LYS A 113 -15.43 -5.36 0.38
N ARG A 114 -15.27 -4.14 0.92
CA ARG A 114 -15.31 -2.89 0.13
C ARG A 114 -13.94 -2.23 0.11
N PRO A 115 -13.55 -1.56 -0.99
CA PRO A 115 -12.29 -0.82 -1.01
C PRO A 115 -12.26 0.29 0.05
N MET A 116 -11.11 0.50 0.68
CA MET A 116 -10.89 1.50 1.73
C MET A 116 -9.75 2.46 1.36
N HIS A 117 -9.82 3.72 1.80
CA HIS A 117 -8.75 4.68 1.56
C HIS A 117 -7.54 4.41 2.49
N PHE A 118 -6.31 4.58 2.00
CA PHE A 118 -5.10 4.24 2.78
C PHE A 118 -5.00 4.96 4.13
N ARG A 119 -5.55 6.17 4.26
CA ARG A 119 -5.60 6.91 5.53
C ARG A 119 -6.44 6.19 6.57
N ASP A 120 -7.61 5.68 6.16
CA ASP A 120 -8.51 4.94 7.04
C ASP A 120 -7.93 3.58 7.38
N ILE A 121 -7.26 2.93 6.40
CA ILE A 121 -6.52 1.69 6.63
C ILE A 121 -5.44 1.90 7.71
N THR A 122 -4.67 2.98 7.58
CA THR A 122 -3.59 3.33 8.54
C THR A 122 -4.16 3.63 9.91
N LYS A 123 -5.21 4.46 9.98
CA LYS A 123 -5.88 4.80 11.23
C LYS A 123 -6.37 3.54 11.94
N LYS A 124 -7.05 2.66 11.23
CA LYS A 124 -7.58 1.42 11.80
C LYS A 124 -6.47 0.47 12.26
N ALA A 125 -5.38 0.39 11.50
CA ALA A 125 -4.23 -0.41 11.89
C ALA A 125 -3.54 0.12 13.16
N MET A 126 -3.43 1.44 13.33
CA MET A 126 -2.91 2.05 14.56
C MET A 126 -3.87 1.88 15.74
N GLU A 127 -5.19 2.04 15.54
CA GLU A 127 -6.21 1.80 16.57
C GLU A 127 -6.14 0.37 17.14
N GLN A 128 -5.79 -0.62 16.31
CA GLN A 128 -5.66 -2.01 16.72
C GLN A 128 -4.27 -2.35 17.29
N GLY A 129 -3.35 -1.38 17.35
CA GLY A 129 -1.96 -1.62 17.75
C GLY A 129 -1.20 -2.54 16.80
N TRP A 130 -1.63 -2.63 15.54
CA TRP A 130 -1.04 -3.50 14.52
C TRP A 130 0.12 -2.84 13.78
N LEU A 131 0.34 -1.55 13.98
CA LEU A 131 1.47 -0.82 13.43
C LEU A 131 2.22 -0.16 14.58
N ASP A 132 3.54 -0.32 14.53
CA ASP A 132 4.46 0.52 15.29
C ASP A 132 5.20 1.41 14.30
N THR A 133 5.07 2.72 14.47
CA THR A 133 5.60 3.69 13.52
C THR A 133 6.39 4.77 14.25
N GLU A 134 7.70 4.80 14.04
CA GLU A 134 8.59 5.87 14.52
C GLU A 134 8.49 7.15 13.65
N GLY A 135 7.86 7.06 12.47
CA GLY A 135 7.77 8.14 11.48
C GLY A 135 6.57 9.07 11.65
N LYS A 136 6.72 10.34 11.25
CA LYS A 136 5.67 11.38 11.36
C LYS A 136 4.50 11.21 10.37
N THR A 137 4.67 10.40 9.31
CA THR A 137 3.69 10.23 8.22
C THR A 137 3.45 8.74 7.92
N PRO A 138 2.80 8.02 8.85
CA PRO A 138 2.52 6.58 8.70
C PRO A 138 1.53 6.31 7.54
N ASP A 139 0.66 7.25 7.22
CA ASP A 139 -0.32 7.16 6.13
C ASP A 139 0.32 7.20 4.74
N ALA A 140 1.27 8.12 4.52
CA ALA A 140 2.05 8.17 3.29
C ALA A 140 2.87 6.89 3.10
N THR A 141 3.44 6.38 4.19
CA THR A 141 4.20 5.12 4.21
C THR A 141 3.31 3.94 3.86
N MET A 142 2.11 3.85 4.46
CA MET A 142 1.11 2.83 4.16
C MET A 142 0.77 2.79 2.67
N GLY A 143 0.40 3.94 2.11
CA GLY A 143 0.07 4.05 0.68
C GLY A 143 1.24 3.60 -0.21
N ALA A 144 2.46 4.07 0.06
CA ALA A 144 3.64 3.70 -0.71
C ALA A 144 3.93 2.18 -0.66
N GLN A 145 3.74 1.53 0.49
CA GLN A 145 3.93 0.09 0.64
C GLN A 145 2.89 -0.70 -0.16
N ILE A 146 1.62 -0.29 -0.13
CA ILE A 146 0.56 -0.93 -0.92
C ILE A 146 0.83 -0.77 -2.42
N TYR A 147 1.14 0.44 -2.90
CA TYR A 147 1.49 0.66 -4.31
C TYR A 147 2.69 -0.18 -4.76
N THR A 148 3.72 -0.26 -3.92
CA THR A 148 4.92 -1.05 -4.22
C THR A 148 4.59 -2.55 -4.26
N ALA A 149 3.73 -3.04 -3.37
CA ALA A 149 3.28 -4.43 -3.38
C ALA A 149 2.53 -4.78 -4.68
N ILE A 150 1.61 -3.92 -5.12
CA ILE A 150 0.88 -4.08 -6.39
C ILE A 150 1.87 -4.15 -7.57
N LYS A 151 2.79 -3.19 -7.66
CA LYS A 151 3.78 -3.12 -8.76
C LYS A 151 4.71 -4.33 -8.79
N ARG A 152 5.11 -4.85 -7.62
CA ARG A 152 5.93 -6.06 -7.52
C ARG A 152 5.18 -7.29 -8.02
N ALA A 153 3.92 -7.47 -7.61
CA ALA A 153 3.10 -8.60 -8.06
C ALA A 153 2.86 -8.57 -9.58
N GLN A 154 2.54 -7.39 -10.13
CA GLN A 154 2.36 -7.20 -11.58
C GLN A 154 3.62 -7.58 -12.38
N ARG A 155 4.81 -7.14 -11.93
CA ARG A 155 6.08 -7.48 -12.59
C ARG A 155 6.38 -8.98 -12.58
N ARG A 156 5.87 -9.71 -11.59
CA ARG A 156 6.07 -11.16 -11.44
C ARG A 156 4.99 -11.99 -12.14
N GLY A 157 3.96 -11.33 -12.70
CA GLY A 157 2.79 -12.03 -13.25
C GLY A 157 1.97 -12.76 -12.17
N GLU A 158 2.13 -12.40 -10.89
CA GLU A 158 1.41 -13.00 -9.78
C GLU A 158 0.08 -12.25 -9.54
N GLN A 159 -0.92 -12.95 -9.00
CA GLN A 159 -2.14 -12.27 -8.56
C GLN A 159 -1.80 -11.25 -7.44
N PRO A 160 -2.14 -9.97 -7.61
CA PRO A 160 -1.76 -8.95 -6.65
C PRO A 160 -2.61 -9.07 -5.38
N ARG A 161 -1.94 -9.06 -4.23
CA ARG A 161 -2.58 -9.07 -2.90
C ARG A 161 -3.56 -7.91 -2.71
N PHE A 162 -3.28 -6.78 -3.34
CA PHE A 162 -4.10 -5.57 -3.31
C PHE A 162 -4.53 -5.16 -4.72
N VAL A 163 -5.69 -4.54 -4.84
CA VAL A 163 -6.21 -3.96 -6.09
C VAL A 163 -6.56 -2.50 -5.84
N GLN A 164 -6.24 -1.65 -6.81
CA GLN A 164 -6.55 -0.23 -6.72
C GLN A 164 -7.93 0.05 -7.35
N HIS A 165 -8.82 0.70 -6.60
CA HIS A 165 -10.18 1.08 -7.05
C HIS A 165 -10.35 2.59 -7.26
N GLY A 166 -9.28 3.37 -7.06
CA GLY A 166 -9.28 4.82 -7.22
C GLY A 166 -8.01 5.44 -6.66
N LYS A 167 -7.88 6.76 -6.69
CA LYS A 167 -6.72 7.44 -6.09
C LYS A 167 -6.69 7.19 -4.58
N GLY A 168 -5.70 6.43 -4.12
CA GLY A 168 -5.53 6.09 -2.70
C GLY A 168 -6.55 5.09 -2.13
N VAL A 169 -7.39 4.48 -2.97
CA VAL A 169 -8.43 3.52 -2.55
C VAL A 169 -8.01 2.12 -2.95
N PHE A 170 -8.00 1.20 -1.99
CA PHE A 170 -7.46 -0.14 -2.14
C PHE A 170 -8.43 -1.21 -1.62
N GLY A 171 -8.49 -2.34 -2.34
CA GLY A 171 -9.18 -3.56 -1.92
C GLY A 171 -8.25 -4.77 -1.96
N LEU A 172 -8.73 -5.94 -1.54
CA LEU A 172 -7.95 -7.18 -1.59
C LEU A 172 -8.17 -7.92 -2.90
N GLY A 173 -7.09 -8.45 -3.48
CA GLY A 173 -7.16 -9.27 -4.69
C GLY A 173 -8.05 -10.50 -4.52
N LYS A 174 -8.05 -11.11 -3.32
CA LYS A 174 -8.92 -12.26 -3.00
C LYS A 174 -10.42 -11.96 -3.05
N TRP A 175 -10.84 -10.69 -2.94
CA TRP A 175 -12.25 -10.33 -3.14
C TRP A 175 -12.69 -10.46 -4.59
N MET A 176 -11.74 -10.39 -5.53
CA MET A 176 -12.02 -10.61 -6.94
C MET A 176 -12.21 -12.10 -7.30
N GLY A 177 -12.07 -13.00 -6.31
CA GLY A 177 -12.26 -14.45 -6.46
C GLY A 177 -13.64 -14.99 -6.07
N HIS A 178 -14.62 -14.15 -5.70
CA HIS A 178 -16.00 -14.60 -5.52
C HIS A 178 -16.97 -13.74 -6.34
N GLY A 179 -17.58 -14.41 -7.33
CA GLY A 179 -18.38 -13.89 -8.44
C GLY A 179 -19.60 -13.05 -8.08
N LEU A 180 -20.23 -12.53 -9.13
CA LEU A 180 -21.27 -11.50 -9.18
C LEU A 180 -20.79 -10.05 -8.98
N SER A 181 -20.06 -9.70 -7.91
CA SER A 181 -19.76 -8.28 -7.63
C SER A 181 -18.77 -7.64 -8.62
N TYR A 182 -17.72 -8.38 -9.01
CA TYR A 182 -16.79 -7.94 -10.06
C TYR A 182 -17.47 -7.89 -11.43
N GLU A 183 -18.33 -8.87 -11.72
CA GLU A 183 -19.11 -8.91 -12.96
C GLU A 183 -20.08 -7.73 -13.03
N ILE A 184 -20.74 -7.37 -11.93
CA ILE A 184 -21.59 -6.18 -11.83
C ILE A 184 -20.77 -4.90 -12.03
N GLU A 185 -19.58 -4.78 -11.42
CA GLU A 185 -18.74 -3.59 -11.62
C GLU A 185 -18.21 -3.47 -13.05
N GLN A 186 -17.77 -4.57 -13.66
CA GLN A 186 -17.33 -4.59 -15.06
C GLN A 186 -18.50 -4.32 -16.01
N HIS A 187 -19.64 -4.97 -15.77
CA HIS A 187 -20.85 -4.75 -16.54
C HIS A 187 -21.33 -3.31 -16.43
N ASN A 188 -21.43 -2.75 -15.22
CA ASN A 188 -21.80 -1.35 -15.00
C ASN A 188 -20.82 -0.39 -15.69
N ARG A 189 -19.52 -0.70 -15.67
CA ARG A 189 -18.51 0.09 -16.38
C ARG A 189 -18.71 0.03 -17.89
N GLN A 190 -18.95 -1.15 -18.45
CA GLN A 190 -19.23 -1.36 -19.88
C GLN A 190 -20.53 -0.66 -20.29
N VAL A 191 -21.61 -0.80 -19.51
CA VAL A 191 -22.90 -0.13 -19.74
C VAL A 191 -22.73 1.38 -19.70
N ARG A 192 -22.03 1.94 -18.70
CA ARG A 192 -21.76 3.39 -18.65
C ARG A 192 -20.94 3.88 -19.84
N GLN A 193 -19.94 3.12 -20.29
CA GLN A 193 -19.15 3.45 -21.48
C GLN A 193 -19.99 3.41 -22.76
N ALA A 194 -20.82 2.37 -22.92
CA ALA A 194 -21.72 2.23 -24.06
C ALA A 194 -22.77 3.34 -24.09
N LEU A 195 -23.39 3.64 -22.94
CA LEU A 195 -24.34 4.73 -22.79
C LEU A 195 -23.68 6.07 -23.13
N ARG A 196 -22.51 6.37 -22.56
CA ARG A 196 -21.76 7.60 -22.88
C ARG A 196 -21.46 7.73 -24.37
N LYS A 197 -21.03 6.64 -25.01
CA LYS A 197 -20.75 6.64 -26.47
C LYS A 197 -22.02 6.93 -27.26
N ARG A 198 -23.17 6.38 -26.86
CA ARG A 198 -24.45 6.62 -27.52
C ARG A 198 -24.92 8.05 -27.33
N LEU A 199 -24.84 8.59 -26.12
CA LEU A 199 -25.19 9.98 -25.81
C LEU A 199 -24.35 10.98 -26.62
N LEU A 200 -23.03 10.75 -26.73
CA LEU A 200 -22.14 11.58 -27.54
C LEU A 200 -22.40 11.47 -29.05
N GLY A 201 -23.08 10.42 -29.51
CA GLY A 201 -23.43 10.21 -30.91
C GLY A 201 -24.82 10.75 -31.28
N LEU A 202 -25.61 11.23 -30.32
CA LEU A 202 -26.91 11.83 -30.58
C LEU A 202 -26.74 13.20 -31.23
N LYS A 203 -27.69 13.57 -32.10
CA LYS A 203 -27.77 14.96 -32.55
C LYS A 203 -28.18 15.85 -31.37
N PRO A 204 -27.75 17.12 -31.33
CA PRO A 204 -28.06 18.02 -30.21
C PRO A 204 -29.54 18.02 -29.80
N LYS A 205 -30.45 18.15 -30.78
CA LYS A 205 -31.90 18.09 -30.55
C LYS A 205 -32.39 16.77 -29.93
N GLU A 206 -31.88 15.64 -30.38
CA GLU A 206 -32.27 14.32 -29.84
C GLU A 206 -31.78 14.13 -28.39
N PHE A 207 -30.65 14.74 -28.04
CA PHE A 207 -30.13 14.74 -26.68
C PHE A 207 -30.97 15.66 -25.77
N GLU A 208 -31.37 16.83 -26.25
CA GLU A 208 -32.28 17.73 -25.53
C GLU A 208 -33.64 17.08 -25.26
N ASP A 209 -34.22 16.40 -26.27
CA ASP A 209 -35.48 15.65 -26.11
C ASP A 209 -35.36 14.54 -25.05
N LEU A 210 -34.22 13.81 -25.04
CA LEU A 210 -33.93 12.80 -24.03
C LEU A 210 -33.83 13.39 -22.62
N VAL A 211 -33.19 14.56 -22.48
CA VAL A 211 -33.10 15.26 -21.19
C VAL A 211 -34.49 15.72 -20.73
N GLY A 212 -35.34 16.20 -21.64
CA GLY A 212 -36.73 16.54 -21.33
C GLY A 212 -37.50 15.35 -20.75
N LEU A 213 -37.40 14.17 -21.38
CA LEU A 213 -38.01 12.93 -20.87
C LEU A 213 -37.46 12.53 -19.49
N LEU A 214 -36.16 12.69 -19.27
CA LEU A 214 -35.53 12.41 -17.98
C LEU A 214 -36.08 13.32 -16.87
N LEU A 215 -36.25 14.61 -17.18
CA LEU A 215 -36.78 15.59 -16.23
C LEU A 215 -38.24 15.29 -15.84
N VAL A 216 -39.08 14.85 -16.80
CA VAL A 216 -40.44 14.37 -16.51
C VAL A 216 -40.38 13.23 -15.48
N GLU A 217 -39.56 12.23 -15.74
CA GLU A 217 -39.45 11.04 -14.88
C GLU A 217 -38.86 11.37 -13.50
N MET A 218 -38.06 12.43 -13.41
CA MET A 218 -37.52 12.97 -12.15
C MET A 218 -38.54 13.83 -11.39
N GLY A 219 -39.76 14.01 -11.91
CA GLY A 219 -40.83 14.76 -11.26
C GLY A 219 -40.82 16.27 -11.53
N PHE A 220 -40.13 16.72 -12.58
CA PHE A 220 -40.25 18.09 -13.05
C PHE A 220 -41.51 18.24 -13.91
N GLU A 221 -42.12 19.41 -13.83
CA GLU A 221 -43.31 19.83 -14.56
C GLU A 221 -42.98 21.02 -15.49
N ASP A 222 -43.87 21.36 -16.42
CA ASP A 222 -43.71 22.46 -17.37
C ASP A 222 -42.35 22.47 -18.09
N ILE A 223 -42.03 21.36 -18.77
CA ILE A 223 -40.76 21.17 -19.46
C ILE A 223 -40.83 21.74 -20.89
N GLU A 224 -39.97 22.72 -21.17
CA GLU A 224 -39.80 23.32 -22.50
C GLU A 224 -38.37 23.11 -23.01
N VAL A 225 -38.24 22.49 -24.17
CA VAL A 225 -36.98 22.44 -24.92
C VAL A 225 -36.88 23.70 -25.78
N VAL A 226 -35.93 24.57 -25.47
CA VAL A 226 -35.81 25.92 -26.08
C VAL A 226 -34.96 25.88 -27.36
N GLY A 227 -34.12 24.86 -27.54
CA GLY A 227 -33.54 24.39 -28.81
C GLY A 227 -33.14 25.47 -29.81
N ARG A 228 -32.34 26.46 -29.41
CA ARG A 228 -31.99 27.60 -30.30
C ARG A 228 -30.56 27.55 -30.82
N THR A 229 -29.65 26.79 -30.20
CA THR A 229 -28.22 27.10 -30.37
C THR A 229 -27.41 26.01 -31.08
N GLY A 230 -27.83 24.74 -31.07
CA GLY A 230 -27.11 23.66 -31.76
C GLY A 230 -25.63 23.53 -31.35
N ASP A 231 -25.26 24.12 -30.21
CA ASP A 231 -23.91 24.29 -29.70
C ASP A 231 -23.45 23.09 -28.86
N GLY A 232 -24.35 22.12 -28.65
CA GLY A 232 -24.12 20.94 -27.81
C GLY A 232 -24.35 21.20 -26.33
N GLY A 233 -24.92 22.35 -25.95
CA GLY A 233 -25.46 22.62 -24.62
C GLY A 233 -26.82 21.94 -24.39
N ILE A 234 -27.30 21.99 -23.14
CA ILE A 234 -28.65 21.53 -22.78
C ILE A 234 -29.54 22.77 -22.71
N ASP A 235 -30.41 22.94 -23.70
CA ASP A 235 -31.36 24.05 -23.77
C ASP A 235 -32.76 23.60 -23.30
N VAL A 236 -32.89 23.27 -22.01
CA VAL A 236 -34.17 22.82 -21.41
C VAL A 236 -34.54 23.68 -20.21
N ARG A 237 -35.80 24.10 -20.12
CA ARG A 237 -36.41 24.75 -18.96
C ARG A 237 -37.43 23.81 -18.34
N ALA A 238 -37.46 23.73 -17.02
CA ALA A 238 -38.39 22.88 -16.29
C ALA A 238 -38.65 23.46 -14.90
N MET A 239 -39.83 23.24 -14.34
CA MET A 239 -40.15 23.60 -12.95
C MET A 239 -40.13 22.37 -12.06
N LEU A 240 -39.42 22.47 -10.92
CA LEU A 240 -39.46 21.44 -9.88
C LEU A 240 -40.35 21.91 -8.74
N VAL A 241 -41.45 21.20 -8.51
CA VAL A 241 -42.34 21.50 -7.38
C VAL A 241 -41.88 20.67 -6.17
N VAL A 242 -41.13 21.29 -5.26
CA VAL A 242 -40.76 20.69 -3.97
C VAL A 242 -41.59 21.35 -2.88
N GLY A 243 -42.63 20.68 -2.40
CA GLY A 243 -43.44 21.08 -1.23
C GLY A 243 -43.76 22.57 -1.14
N ASP A 244 -44.82 23.03 -1.82
CA ASP A 244 -45.39 24.39 -1.79
C ASP A 244 -44.42 25.58 -2.03
N VAL A 245 -43.19 25.35 -2.48
CA VAL A 245 -42.28 26.45 -2.87
C VAL A 245 -41.73 26.19 -4.27
N ILE A 246 -42.23 26.98 -5.23
CA ILE A 246 -41.80 26.97 -6.64
C ILE A 246 -40.43 27.67 -6.71
N GLY A 247 -39.35 26.90 -6.88
CA GLY A 247 -38.02 27.42 -7.19
C GLY A 247 -37.74 27.35 -8.69
N ARG A 248 -37.59 28.50 -9.36
CA ARG A 248 -37.10 28.56 -10.75
C ARG A 248 -35.59 28.35 -10.78
N THR A 249 -35.12 27.37 -11.55
CA THR A 249 -33.72 27.15 -11.91
C THR A 249 -33.54 27.22 -13.41
#